data_AF-A0A9X1Z1B2-F1
#
_entry.id   AF-A0A9X1Z1B2-F1
#
_cell.length_a   1.000
_cell.length_b   1.000
_cell.length_c   1.000
_cell.angle_alpha   90.00
_cell.angle_beta   90.00
_cell.angle_gamma   90.00
#
_symmetry.space_group_name_H-M   'P 1'
#
loop_
_entity.id
_entity.type
_entity.pdbx_description
1 polymer ?
#
loop_
_entity_poly.entity_id
_entity_poly.type
_entity_poly.pdbx_seq_one_letter_code
_entity_poly.pdbx_strand_id
1 'polypeptide(L)'
;MLSYAEIAELSMAICATAETLGQTLSAPAAKLMAEDLAEHPMDAIANALWSCRRELTGKLTLASILQRVQAADGRPGKDEAWAIAMTTNDEFETVVLTDEIQLALAAAKPVLDAGDKIGARMAFISAYERFVGQAREDAKPVSWHVSVGFDANRRIQAVTKAVELKRIPREHGQKYLADLSVEPITEDGRAIAGLLTGTVARPAPALREKLLLVKSSMLEMRAASAEKKDEMRIEAANELADRRALLIRQAKELESRA
;
A
#
# COMPACT_ATOMS: atom_id res chain seq x y z
N MET A 1 -23.45 -16.45 -3.99
CA MET A 1 -24.09 -17.61 -4.64
C MET A 1 -25.41 -17.16 -5.23
N LEU A 2 -25.62 -17.46 -6.51
CA LEU A 2 -26.87 -17.16 -7.21
C LEU A 2 -28.01 -18.07 -6.72
N SER A 3 -29.23 -17.53 -6.72
CA SER A 3 -30.46 -18.28 -6.48
C SER A 3 -30.78 -19.23 -7.64
N TYR A 4 -31.63 -20.22 -7.39
CA TYR A 4 -32.06 -21.16 -8.43
C TYR A 4 -32.73 -20.48 -9.63
N ALA A 5 -33.48 -19.39 -9.38
CA ALA A 5 -34.11 -18.60 -10.44
C ALA A 5 -33.06 -17.87 -11.29
N GLU A 6 -32.03 -17.28 -10.66
CA GLU A 6 -30.93 -16.62 -11.36
C GLU A 6 -30.10 -17.60 -12.19
N ILE A 7 -29.86 -18.82 -11.69
CA ILE A 7 -29.15 -19.86 -12.46
C ILE A 7 -29.95 -20.28 -13.70
N ALA A 8 -31.28 -20.40 -13.58
CA ALA A 8 -32.13 -20.72 -14.72
C ALA A 8 -32.13 -19.58 -15.77
N GLU A 9 -32.16 -18.32 -15.33
CA GLU A 9 -32.05 -17.16 -16.21
C GLU A 9 -30.67 -17.09 -16.89
N LEU A 10 -29.60 -17.34 -16.14
CA LEU A 10 -28.24 -17.40 -16.66
C LEU A 10 -28.09 -18.49 -17.73
N SER A 11 -28.67 -19.68 -17.50
CA SER A 11 -28.68 -20.75 -18.50
C SER A 11 -29.34 -20.30 -19.82
N MET A 12 -30.44 -19.54 -19.76
CA MET A 12 -31.08 -18.99 -20.97
C MET A 12 -30.18 -17.95 -21.64
N ALA A 13 -29.53 -17.08 -20.87
CA ALA A 13 -28.60 -16.07 -21.40
C ALA A 13 -27.36 -16.69 -22.08
N ILE A 14 -26.85 -17.81 -21.55
CA ILE A 14 -25.75 -18.57 -22.15
C ILE A 14 -26.19 -19.17 -23.49
N CYS A 15 -27.37 -19.82 -23.55
CA CYS A 15 -27.92 -20.32 -24.81
C CYS A 15 -28.05 -19.21 -25.86
N ALA A 16 -28.69 -18.10 -25.51
CA ALA A 16 -28.86 -16.97 -26.40
C ALA A 16 -27.51 -16.43 -26.89
N THR A 17 -26.52 -16.31 -25.99
CA THR A 17 -25.17 -15.86 -26.36
C THR A 17 -24.48 -16.83 -27.32
N ALA A 18 -24.58 -18.14 -27.09
CA ALA A 18 -24.05 -19.15 -28.01
C ALA A 18 -24.71 -19.03 -29.40
N GLU A 19 -26.02 -18.85 -29.45
CA GLU A 19 -26.77 -18.72 -30.71
C GLU A 19 -26.33 -17.50 -31.50
N THR A 20 -26.10 -16.35 -30.85
CA THR A 20 -25.56 -15.16 -31.54
C THR A 20 -24.18 -15.38 -32.16
N LEU A 21 -23.43 -16.34 -31.63
CA LEU A 21 -22.11 -16.75 -32.12
C LEU A 21 -22.18 -17.91 -33.14
N GLY A 22 -23.39 -18.29 -33.57
CA GLY A 22 -23.59 -19.37 -34.54
C GLY A 22 -23.46 -20.79 -33.95
N GLN A 23 -23.60 -20.93 -32.63
CA GLN A 23 -23.55 -22.22 -31.93
C GLN A 23 -24.87 -22.50 -31.21
N THR A 24 -25.42 -23.69 -31.38
CA THR A 24 -26.55 -24.15 -30.58
C THR A 24 -26.04 -24.92 -29.37
N LEU A 25 -26.49 -24.54 -28.17
CA LEU A 25 -26.15 -25.21 -26.90
C LEU A 25 -27.40 -25.91 -26.37
N SER A 26 -27.26 -27.14 -25.88
CA SER A 26 -28.39 -27.84 -25.25
C SER A 26 -28.71 -27.25 -23.88
N ALA A 27 -29.98 -27.26 -23.48
CA ALA A 27 -30.40 -26.74 -22.18
C ALA A 27 -29.65 -27.39 -20.99
N PRO A 28 -29.39 -28.72 -20.96
CA PRO A 28 -28.59 -29.32 -19.90
C PRO A 28 -27.14 -28.82 -19.87
N ALA A 29 -26.51 -28.61 -21.03
CA ALA A 29 -25.14 -28.09 -21.09
C ALA A 29 -25.05 -26.63 -20.61
N ALA A 30 -26.03 -25.80 -20.99
CA ALA A 30 -26.12 -24.42 -20.52
C ALA A 30 -26.36 -24.33 -19.01
N LYS A 31 -27.16 -25.25 -18.46
CA LYS A 31 -27.40 -25.33 -17.02
C LYS A 31 -26.13 -25.66 -16.24
N LEU A 32 -25.35 -26.66 -16.69
CA LEU A 32 -24.06 -26.99 -16.07
C LEU A 32 -23.10 -25.79 -16.10
N MET A 33 -22.99 -25.10 -17.24
CA MET A 33 -22.18 -23.88 -17.32
C MET A 33 -22.66 -22.78 -16.36
N ALA A 34 -23.99 -22.63 -16.19
CA ALA A 34 -24.56 -21.65 -15.27
C ALA A 34 -24.27 -22.00 -13.79
N GLU A 35 -24.32 -23.28 -13.43
CA GLU A 35 -23.97 -23.78 -12.10
C GLU A 35 -22.49 -23.54 -11.80
N ASP A 36 -21.58 -23.85 -12.74
CA ASP A 36 -20.14 -23.59 -12.60
C ASP A 36 -19.83 -22.09 -12.45
N LEU A 37 -20.60 -21.22 -13.11
CA LEU A 37 -20.44 -19.77 -13.03
C LEU A 37 -21.06 -19.17 -11.76
N ALA A 38 -21.90 -19.89 -11.02
CA ALA A 38 -22.66 -19.35 -9.88
C ALA A 38 -21.81 -18.92 -8.67
N GLU A 39 -20.53 -19.29 -8.68
CA GLU A 39 -19.52 -18.86 -7.71
C GLU A 39 -19.07 -17.41 -7.95
N HIS A 40 -19.29 -16.87 -9.15
CA HIS A 40 -18.91 -15.52 -9.54
C HIS A 40 -20.08 -14.54 -9.41
N PRO A 41 -19.81 -13.23 -9.24
CA PRO A 41 -20.87 -12.24 -9.13
C PRO A 41 -21.55 -12.01 -10.50
N MET A 42 -22.87 -11.80 -10.48
CA MET A 42 -23.71 -11.78 -11.68
C MET A 42 -23.31 -10.69 -12.69
N ASP A 43 -22.86 -9.54 -12.18
CA ASP A 43 -22.36 -8.42 -12.99
C ASP A 43 -21.10 -8.80 -13.78
N ALA A 44 -20.17 -9.54 -13.16
CA ALA A 44 -18.97 -10.03 -13.84
C ALA A 44 -19.33 -11.04 -14.95
N ILE A 45 -20.26 -11.96 -14.69
CA ILE A 45 -20.73 -12.94 -15.67
C ILE A 45 -21.45 -12.25 -16.83
N ALA A 46 -22.34 -11.29 -16.54
CA ALA A 46 -23.06 -10.53 -17.56
C ALA A 46 -22.10 -9.75 -18.47
N ASN A 47 -21.09 -9.09 -17.89
CA ASN A 47 -20.05 -8.38 -18.65
C ASN A 47 -19.20 -9.35 -19.48
N ALA A 48 -18.86 -10.53 -18.95
CA ALA A 48 -18.14 -11.55 -19.68
C ALA A 48 -18.93 -12.06 -20.91
N LEU A 49 -20.22 -12.37 -20.74
CA LEU A 49 -21.10 -12.75 -21.86
C LEU A 49 -21.25 -11.63 -22.88
N TRP A 50 -21.35 -10.38 -22.43
CA TRP A 50 -21.40 -9.22 -23.32
C TRP A 50 -20.12 -9.06 -24.15
N SER A 51 -18.94 -9.22 -23.54
CA SER A 51 -17.66 -9.21 -24.26
C SER A 51 -17.54 -10.39 -25.23
N CYS A 52 -17.98 -11.59 -24.85
CA CYS A 52 -18.01 -12.75 -25.74
C CYS A 52 -18.75 -12.45 -27.04
N ARG A 53 -19.93 -11.81 -26.98
CA ARG A 53 -20.70 -11.48 -28.20
C ARG A 53 -20.00 -10.49 -29.14
N ARG A 54 -19.06 -9.71 -28.64
CA ARG A 54 -18.38 -8.64 -29.41
C ARG A 54 -17.03 -9.06 -29.96
N GLU A 55 -16.31 -9.89 -29.21
CA GLU A 55 -14.88 -10.13 -29.42
C GLU A 55 -14.55 -11.60 -29.68
N LEU A 56 -15.43 -12.53 -29.29
CA LEU A 56 -15.14 -13.94 -29.46
C LEU A 56 -15.30 -14.35 -30.92
N THR A 57 -14.20 -14.81 -31.52
CA THR A 57 -14.15 -15.27 -32.93
C THR A 57 -14.39 -16.77 -33.08
N GLY A 58 -14.76 -17.47 -32.00
CA GLY A 58 -14.93 -18.91 -31.96
C GLY A 58 -16.13 -19.35 -31.12
N LYS A 59 -16.18 -20.65 -30.82
CA LYS A 59 -17.27 -21.26 -30.03
C LYS A 59 -17.30 -20.70 -28.61
N LEU A 60 -18.51 -20.52 -28.09
CA LEU A 60 -18.72 -20.21 -26.69
C LEU A 60 -18.40 -21.45 -25.85
N THR A 61 -17.41 -21.31 -24.95
CA THR A 61 -17.00 -22.36 -24.02
C THR A 61 -17.03 -21.78 -22.61
N LEU A 62 -17.19 -22.64 -21.60
CA LEU A 62 -17.07 -22.22 -20.21
C LEU A 62 -15.72 -21.50 -19.97
N ALA A 63 -14.64 -22.03 -20.53
CA ALA A 63 -13.31 -21.45 -20.43
C ALA A 63 -13.23 -20.01 -21.00
N SER A 64 -13.92 -19.71 -22.12
CA SER A 64 -13.88 -18.37 -22.71
C SER A 64 -14.67 -17.32 -21.90
N ILE A 65 -15.70 -17.76 -21.16
CA ILE A 65 -16.44 -16.95 -20.20
C ILE A 65 -15.60 -16.74 -18.95
N LEU A 66 -15.09 -17.82 -18.35
CA LEU A 66 -14.25 -17.77 -17.15
C LEU A 66 -13.01 -16.91 -17.34
N GLN A 67 -12.34 -17.00 -18.50
CA GLN A 67 -11.19 -16.15 -18.81
C GLN A 67 -11.53 -14.65 -18.71
N ARG A 68 -12.73 -14.25 -19.13
CA ARG A 68 -13.19 -12.85 -19.08
C ARG A 68 -13.63 -12.43 -17.69
N VAL A 69 -14.32 -13.32 -16.97
CA VAL A 69 -14.67 -13.10 -15.55
C VAL A 69 -13.40 -12.91 -14.72
N GLN A 70 -12.42 -13.80 -14.91
CA GLN A 70 -11.13 -13.75 -14.23
C GLN A 70 -10.29 -12.54 -14.64
N ALA A 71 -10.36 -12.07 -15.89
CA ALA A 71 -9.70 -10.84 -16.29
C ALA A 71 -10.28 -9.59 -15.60
N ALA A 72 -11.51 -9.67 -15.08
CA ALA A 72 -12.17 -8.61 -14.34
C ALA A 72 -12.06 -8.77 -12.81
N ASP A 73 -11.33 -9.77 -12.29
CA ASP A 73 -11.22 -10.05 -10.86
C ASP A 73 -10.39 -9.03 -10.05
N GLY A 74 -9.88 -8.00 -10.73
CA GLY A 74 -9.14 -6.89 -10.14
C GLY A 74 -7.65 -7.16 -9.91
N ARG A 75 -7.14 -8.35 -10.28
CA ARG A 75 -5.70 -8.66 -10.21
C ARG A 75 -4.95 -8.08 -11.41
N PRO A 76 -3.74 -7.55 -11.23
CA PRO A 76 -2.94 -7.03 -12.34
C PRO A 76 -2.46 -8.17 -13.26
N GLY A 77 -2.24 -7.85 -14.53
CA GLY A 77 -1.59 -8.78 -15.46
C GLY A 77 -0.15 -9.09 -15.02
N LYS A 78 0.42 -10.22 -15.44
CA LYS A 78 1.77 -10.65 -15.02
C LYS A 78 2.88 -9.62 -15.21
N ASP A 79 2.82 -8.86 -16.31
CA ASP A 79 3.81 -7.84 -16.63
C ASP A 79 3.63 -6.57 -15.78
N GLU A 80 2.37 -6.21 -15.50
CA GLU A 80 2.03 -5.12 -14.59
C GLU A 80 2.39 -5.49 -13.13
N ALA A 81 2.10 -6.73 -12.72
CA ALA A 81 2.47 -7.29 -11.42
C ALA A 81 3.99 -7.24 -11.21
N TRP A 82 4.78 -7.60 -12.24
CA TRP A 82 6.22 -7.46 -12.21
C TRP A 82 6.67 -6.01 -12.08
N ALA A 83 6.04 -5.07 -12.80
CA ALA A 83 6.37 -3.65 -12.67
C ALA A 83 6.10 -3.12 -11.25
N ILE A 84 4.98 -3.51 -10.63
CA ILE A 84 4.67 -3.19 -9.23
C ILE A 84 5.72 -3.80 -8.30
N ALA A 85 6.09 -5.06 -8.51
CA ALA A 85 7.09 -5.76 -7.71
C ALA A 85 8.48 -5.10 -7.80
N MET A 86 8.86 -4.56 -8.96
CA MET A 86 10.15 -3.86 -9.09
C MET A 86 10.22 -2.56 -8.31
N THR A 87 9.08 -1.91 -8.04
CA THR A 87 9.05 -0.71 -7.19
C THR A 87 9.39 -1.04 -5.73
N THR A 88 9.15 -2.27 -5.26
CA THR A 88 9.43 -2.63 -3.85
C THR A 88 10.92 -2.78 -3.53
N ASN A 89 11.81 -2.73 -4.53
CA ASN A 89 13.25 -2.78 -4.30
C ASN A 89 13.81 -1.49 -3.71
N ASP A 90 13.09 -0.37 -3.83
CA ASP A 90 13.45 0.90 -3.21
C ASP A 90 12.65 1.06 -1.90
N GLU A 91 13.33 1.04 -0.76
CA GLU A 91 12.68 1.17 0.56
C GLU A 91 12.06 2.56 0.78
N PHE A 92 12.45 3.57 -0.01
CA PHE A 92 11.79 4.88 0.02
C PHE A 92 10.43 4.85 -0.65
N GLU A 93 10.18 3.88 -1.54
CA GLU A 93 8.93 3.78 -2.28
C GLU A 93 7.82 3.16 -1.43
N THR A 94 6.63 3.72 -1.59
CA THR A 94 5.41 3.12 -1.06
C THR A 94 4.72 2.39 -2.19
N VAL A 95 4.44 1.10 -1.99
CA VAL A 95 3.92 0.24 -3.04
C VAL A 95 2.58 -0.32 -2.62
N VAL A 96 1.59 -0.24 -3.50
CA VAL A 96 0.31 -0.93 -3.32
C VAL A 96 0.32 -2.18 -4.19
N LEU A 97 0.31 -3.33 -3.53
CA LEU A 97 0.47 -4.64 -4.16
C LEU A 97 -0.57 -5.64 -3.59
N THR A 98 -0.64 -6.82 -4.20
CA THR A 98 -1.49 -7.92 -3.73
C THR A 98 -0.67 -9.00 -3.03
N ASP A 99 -1.35 -9.85 -2.26
CA ASP A 99 -0.75 -11.01 -1.59
C ASP A 99 0.06 -11.88 -2.58
N GLU A 100 -0.47 -12.11 -3.79
CA GLU A 100 0.16 -12.94 -4.82
C GLU A 100 1.45 -12.30 -5.37
N ILE A 101 1.48 -10.96 -5.51
CA ILE A 101 2.70 -10.24 -5.88
C ILE A 101 3.77 -10.42 -4.81
N GLN A 102 3.40 -10.28 -3.54
CA GLN A 102 4.34 -10.41 -2.43
C GLN A 102 4.94 -11.81 -2.36
N LEU A 103 4.11 -12.85 -2.48
CA LEU A 103 4.55 -14.25 -2.48
C LEU A 103 5.42 -14.58 -3.70
N ALA A 104 5.06 -14.07 -4.88
CA ALA A 104 5.84 -14.27 -6.09
C ALA A 104 7.21 -13.57 -6.02
N LEU A 105 7.25 -12.36 -5.44
CA LEU A 105 8.51 -11.64 -5.23
C LEU A 105 9.44 -12.39 -4.27
N ALA A 106 8.91 -12.96 -3.19
CA ALA A 106 9.69 -13.77 -2.26
C ALA A 106 10.35 -14.97 -2.97
N ALA A 107 9.66 -15.62 -3.91
CA ALA A 107 10.21 -16.72 -4.70
C ALA A 107 11.30 -16.26 -5.70
N ALA A 108 11.17 -15.06 -6.28
CA ALA A 108 12.12 -14.50 -7.23
C ALA A 108 13.35 -13.85 -6.58
N LYS A 109 13.25 -13.48 -5.29
CA LYS A 109 14.24 -12.68 -4.57
C LYS A 109 15.67 -13.26 -4.58
N PRO A 110 15.91 -14.58 -4.39
CA PRO A 110 17.27 -15.13 -4.44
C PRO A 110 17.94 -14.93 -5.80
N VAL A 111 17.18 -15.03 -6.90
CA VAL A 111 17.70 -14.84 -8.26
C VAL A 111 17.95 -13.35 -8.54
N LEU A 112 17.06 -12.49 -8.03
CA LEU A 112 17.19 -11.04 -8.14
C LEU A 112 18.40 -10.51 -7.37
N ASP A 113 18.62 -11.00 -6.16
CA ASP A 113 19.75 -10.64 -5.30
C ASP A 113 21.09 -11.12 -5.89
N ALA A 114 21.07 -12.20 -6.71
CA ALA A 114 22.20 -12.62 -7.52
C ALA A 114 22.46 -11.74 -8.77
N GLY A 115 21.61 -10.75 -9.04
CA GLY A 115 21.74 -9.79 -10.13
C GLY A 115 21.12 -10.22 -11.47
N ASP A 116 20.55 -11.42 -11.56
CA ASP A 116 19.90 -11.91 -12.79
C ASP A 116 18.43 -11.42 -12.85
N LYS A 117 18.24 -10.24 -13.44
CA LYS A 117 16.91 -9.63 -13.60
C LYS A 117 15.99 -10.43 -14.52
N ILE A 118 16.53 -11.13 -15.52
CA ILE A 118 15.73 -11.89 -16.48
C ILE A 118 15.26 -13.18 -15.82
N GLY A 119 16.19 -13.91 -15.18
CA GLY A 119 15.87 -15.09 -14.38
C GLY A 119 14.88 -14.79 -13.26
N ALA A 120 15.06 -13.67 -12.55
CA ALA A 120 14.14 -13.24 -11.52
C ALA A 120 12.74 -12.96 -12.06
N ARG A 121 12.62 -12.28 -13.22
CA ARG A 121 11.34 -12.03 -13.88
C ARG A 121 10.64 -13.34 -14.26
N MET A 122 11.38 -14.30 -14.80
CA MET A 122 10.83 -15.61 -15.17
C MET A 122 10.34 -16.39 -13.95
N ALA A 123 11.13 -16.42 -12.87
CA ALA A 123 10.75 -17.03 -11.60
C ALA A 123 9.52 -16.35 -10.99
N PHE A 124 9.47 -15.01 -11.02
CA PHE A 124 8.34 -14.23 -10.54
C PHE A 124 7.07 -14.56 -11.31
N ILE A 125 7.09 -14.47 -12.65
CA ILE A 125 5.89 -14.69 -13.48
C ILE A 125 5.33 -16.08 -13.24
N SER A 126 6.20 -17.10 -13.21
CA SER A 126 5.78 -18.48 -12.95
C SER A 126 5.15 -18.65 -11.56
N ALA A 127 5.75 -18.04 -10.52
CA ALA A 127 5.19 -18.08 -9.17
C ALA A 127 3.88 -17.30 -9.06
N TYR A 128 3.79 -16.12 -9.68
CA TYR A 128 2.60 -15.26 -9.68
C TYR A 128 1.41 -15.95 -10.34
N GLU A 129 1.58 -16.49 -11.56
CA GLU A 129 0.52 -17.21 -12.26
C GLU A 129 0.02 -18.41 -11.43
N ARG A 130 0.92 -19.13 -10.75
CA ARG A 130 0.54 -20.23 -9.84
C ARG A 130 -0.24 -19.75 -8.62
N PHE A 131 0.17 -18.67 -7.95
CA PHE A 131 -0.55 -18.14 -6.78
C PHE A 131 -1.89 -17.52 -7.16
N VAL A 132 -2.00 -16.88 -8.33
CA VAL A 132 -3.27 -16.39 -8.86
C VAL A 132 -4.22 -17.55 -9.19
N GLY A 133 -3.69 -18.63 -9.80
CA GLY A 133 -4.46 -19.85 -10.04
C GLY A 133 -5.03 -20.43 -8.74
N GLN A 134 -4.18 -20.64 -7.74
CA GLN A 134 -4.60 -21.14 -6.43
C GLN A 134 -5.65 -20.24 -5.76
N ALA A 135 -5.43 -18.91 -5.76
CA ALA A 135 -6.38 -17.98 -5.16
C ALA A 135 -7.75 -18.00 -5.86
N ARG A 136 -7.79 -18.28 -7.16
CA ARG A 136 -9.04 -18.44 -7.92
C ARG A 136 -9.73 -19.76 -7.61
N GLU A 137 -8.97 -20.86 -7.50
CA GLU A 137 -9.50 -22.16 -7.08
C GLU A 137 -10.09 -22.11 -5.67
N ASP A 138 -9.46 -21.35 -4.76
CA ASP A 138 -9.93 -21.17 -3.39
C ASP A 138 -11.03 -20.09 -3.27
N ALA A 139 -11.50 -19.53 -4.39
CA ALA A 139 -12.45 -18.40 -4.44
C ALA A 139 -12.05 -17.20 -3.56
N LYS A 140 -10.74 -16.98 -3.37
CA LYS A 140 -10.22 -15.89 -2.55
C LYS A 140 -10.30 -14.57 -3.33
N PRO A 141 -11.01 -13.54 -2.81
CA PRO A 141 -11.06 -12.22 -3.45
C PRO A 141 -9.67 -11.59 -3.47
N VAL A 142 -9.42 -10.71 -4.45
CA VAL A 142 -8.16 -9.96 -4.51
C VAL A 142 -8.03 -9.07 -3.26
N SER A 143 -6.87 -9.16 -2.62
CA SER A 143 -6.52 -8.35 -1.45
C SER A 143 -5.43 -7.37 -1.86
N TRP A 144 -5.75 -6.08 -1.91
CA TRP A 144 -4.79 -5.01 -2.14
C TRP A 144 -4.38 -4.39 -0.81
N HIS A 145 -3.07 -4.27 -0.57
CA HIS A 145 -2.53 -3.68 0.65
C HIS A 145 -1.38 -2.71 0.34
N VAL A 146 -1.15 -1.77 1.26
CA VAL A 146 -0.12 -0.74 1.13
C VAL A 146 1.11 -1.17 1.92
N SER A 147 2.25 -1.33 1.24
CA SER A 147 3.56 -1.44 1.87
C SER A 147 4.16 -0.05 1.98
N VAL A 148 4.35 0.41 3.22
CA VAL A 148 4.75 1.78 3.54
C VAL A 148 6.26 1.95 3.37
N GLY A 149 6.67 2.89 2.52
CA GLY A 149 8.07 3.30 2.37
C GLY A 149 8.46 4.46 3.27
N PHE A 150 9.74 4.83 3.26
CA PHE A 150 10.30 5.89 4.11
C PHE A 150 9.94 7.32 3.68
N ASP A 151 9.65 7.57 2.39
CA ASP A 151 9.38 8.93 1.91
C ASP A 151 7.90 9.34 2.11
N ALA A 152 7.68 10.38 2.91
CA ALA A 152 6.35 10.88 3.23
C ALA A 152 5.57 11.41 2.03
N ASN A 153 6.23 12.05 1.06
CA ASN A 153 5.56 12.57 -0.14
C ASN A 153 5.21 11.43 -1.10
N ARG A 154 6.11 10.44 -1.26
CA ARG A 154 5.85 9.27 -2.11
C ARG A 154 4.73 8.39 -1.55
N ARG A 155 4.57 8.32 -0.22
CA ARG A 155 3.40 7.67 0.42
C ARG A 155 2.08 8.24 -0.08
N ILE A 156 1.94 9.57 -0.04
CA ILE A 156 0.71 10.25 -0.46
C ILE A 156 0.42 9.95 -1.94
N GLN A 157 1.44 10.03 -2.80
CA GLN A 157 1.31 9.77 -4.23
C GLN A 157 0.88 8.33 -4.52
N ALA A 158 1.51 7.34 -3.88
CA ALA A 158 1.20 5.94 -4.06
C ALA A 158 -0.24 5.59 -3.65
N VAL A 159 -0.67 6.06 -2.47
CA VAL A 159 -2.03 5.82 -1.97
C VAL A 159 -3.06 6.52 -2.86
N THR A 160 -2.81 7.77 -3.26
CA THR A 160 -3.72 8.53 -4.14
C THR A 160 -3.89 7.82 -5.48
N LYS A 161 -2.78 7.40 -6.11
CA LYS A 161 -2.80 6.64 -7.37
C LYS A 161 -3.55 5.31 -7.23
N ALA A 162 -3.40 4.61 -6.10
CA ALA A 162 -4.10 3.36 -5.88
C ALA A 162 -5.62 3.53 -5.74
N VAL A 163 -6.08 4.65 -5.16
CA VAL A 163 -7.51 5.01 -5.13
C VAL A 163 -8.02 5.34 -6.54
N GLU A 164 -7.26 6.12 -7.32
CA GLU A 164 -7.62 6.47 -8.70
C GLU A 164 -7.75 5.23 -9.60
N LEU A 165 -6.82 4.28 -9.46
CA LEU A 165 -6.84 2.99 -10.16
C LEU A 165 -7.86 2.00 -9.58
N LYS A 166 -8.65 2.40 -8.57
CA LYS A 166 -9.63 1.55 -7.86
C LYS A 166 -9.05 0.26 -7.29
N ARG A 167 -7.74 0.25 -7.00
CA ARG A 167 -7.06 -0.88 -6.35
C ARG A 167 -7.41 -0.94 -4.86
N ILE A 168 -7.61 0.22 -4.24
CA ILE A 168 -8.12 0.35 -2.87
C ILE A 168 -9.38 1.24 -2.84
N PRO A 169 -10.34 0.95 -1.95
CA PRO A 169 -11.49 1.84 -1.77
C PRO A 169 -11.08 3.24 -1.30
N ARG A 170 -11.83 4.27 -1.73
CA ARG A 170 -11.56 5.67 -1.38
C ARG A 170 -11.51 5.88 0.14
N GLU A 171 -12.42 5.26 0.89
CA GLU A 171 -12.44 5.36 2.36
C GLU A 171 -11.17 4.79 3.00
N HIS A 172 -10.70 3.64 2.51
CA HIS A 172 -9.44 3.06 2.96
C HIS A 172 -8.25 3.96 2.61
N GLY A 173 -8.21 4.50 1.40
CA GLY A 173 -7.17 5.45 1.00
C GLY A 173 -7.14 6.70 1.88
N GLN A 174 -8.30 7.25 2.25
CA GLN A 174 -8.38 8.39 3.16
C GLN A 174 -7.86 8.06 4.56
N LYS A 175 -8.14 6.87 5.09
CA LYS A 175 -7.57 6.41 6.36
C LYS A 175 -6.05 6.32 6.29
N TYR A 176 -5.50 5.68 5.24
CA TYR A 176 -4.06 5.64 5.04
C TYR A 176 -3.43 7.03 4.95
N LEU A 177 -4.06 7.98 4.26
CA LEU A 177 -3.55 9.35 4.17
C LEU A 177 -3.61 10.10 5.50
N ALA A 178 -4.64 9.87 6.32
CA ALA A 178 -4.76 10.46 7.65
C ALA A 178 -3.74 9.87 8.64
N ASP A 179 -3.54 8.55 8.61
CA ASP A 179 -2.59 7.87 9.51
C ASP A 179 -1.13 8.13 9.12
N LEU A 180 -0.86 8.36 7.83
CA LEU A 180 0.49 8.58 7.29
C LEU A 180 0.85 10.06 7.12
N SER A 181 -0.05 11.00 7.46
CA SER A 181 0.26 12.42 7.49
C SER A 181 1.21 12.71 8.64
N VAL A 182 2.50 12.66 8.39
CA VAL A 182 3.51 13.21 9.30
C VAL A 182 3.38 14.73 9.21
N GLU A 183 3.20 15.39 10.36
CA GLU A 183 3.23 16.85 10.41
C GLU A 183 4.49 17.35 9.71
N PRO A 184 4.39 18.33 8.79
CA PRO A 184 5.55 18.86 8.10
C PRO A 184 6.61 19.29 9.11
N ILE A 185 7.89 19.02 8.81
CA ILE A 185 8.99 19.55 9.62
C ILE A 185 8.82 21.07 9.70
N THR A 186 8.63 21.58 10.92
CA THR A 186 8.41 23.00 11.16
C THR A 186 9.67 23.82 10.88
N GLU A 187 9.54 25.14 10.68
CA GLU A 187 10.70 26.04 10.62
C GLU A 187 11.60 25.91 11.87
N ASP A 188 10.98 25.66 13.02
CA ASP A 188 11.68 25.43 14.27
C ASP A 188 12.50 24.12 14.25
N GLY A 189 11.94 23.03 13.72
CA GLY A 189 12.68 21.79 13.50
C GLY A 189 13.85 21.97 12.53
N ARG A 190 13.64 22.73 11.44
CA ARG A 190 14.73 23.10 10.50
C ARG A 190 15.81 23.93 11.17
N ALA A 191 15.46 24.88 12.04
CA ALA A 191 16.41 25.71 12.76
C ALA A 191 17.27 24.90 13.73
N ILE A 192 16.70 23.89 14.40
CA ILE A 192 17.45 22.97 15.27
C ILE A 192 18.43 22.12 14.46
N ALA A 193 17.99 21.53 13.35
CA ALA A 193 18.87 20.78 12.45
C ALA A 193 20.00 21.66 11.89
N GLY A 194 19.69 22.93 11.58
CA GLY A 194 20.65 23.94 11.13
C GLY A 194 21.79 24.22 12.10
N LEU A 195 21.60 24.00 13.42
CA LEU A 195 22.69 24.10 14.39
C LEU A 195 23.71 22.97 14.27
N LEU A 196 23.26 21.78 13.86
CA LEU A 196 24.11 20.60 13.66
C LEU A 196 24.81 20.66 12.30
N THR A 197 24.11 21.13 11.27
CA THR A 197 24.58 21.14 9.88
C THR A 197 25.26 22.46 9.48
N GLY A 198 25.15 23.51 10.30
CA GLY A 198 25.64 24.85 10.00
C GLY A 198 24.81 25.64 8.98
N THR A 199 23.63 25.14 8.60
CA THR A 199 22.73 25.82 7.65
C THR A 199 21.81 26.82 8.36
N VAL A 200 21.71 28.04 7.83
CA VAL A 200 20.90 29.12 8.43
C VAL A 200 19.42 28.96 8.04
N ALA A 201 18.55 28.76 9.02
CA ALA A 201 17.09 28.86 8.89
C ALA A 201 16.54 30.02 9.76
N ARG A 202 15.30 30.46 9.52
CA ARG A 202 14.65 31.55 10.27
C ARG A 202 13.63 30.97 11.28
N PRO A 203 14.02 30.72 12.54
CA PRO A 203 13.10 30.18 13.55
C PRO A 203 11.99 31.16 13.90
N ALA A 204 10.90 30.65 14.48
CA ALA A 204 9.83 31.47 15.04
C ALA A 204 10.36 32.37 16.18
N PRO A 205 9.69 33.51 16.48
CA PRO A 205 10.17 34.45 17.51
C PRO A 205 10.44 33.81 18.88
N ALA A 206 9.54 32.93 19.34
CA ALA A 206 9.68 32.24 20.61
C ALA A 206 10.90 31.30 20.66
N LEU A 207 11.19 30.58 19.57
CA LEU A 207 12.38 29.73 19.50
C LEU A 207 13.65 30.58 19.37
N ARG A 208 13.59 31.68 18.61
CA ARG A 208 14.71 32.62 18.45
C ARG A 208 15.19 33.16 19.80
N GLU A 209 14.28 33.54 20.69
CA GLU A 209 14.63 34.01 22.03
C GLU A 209 15.35 32.93 22.84
N LYS A 210 14.85 31.69 22.82
CA LYS A 210 15.52 30.56 23.48
C LYS A 210 16.91 30.29 22.91
N LEU A 211 17.06 30.35 21.59
CA LEU A 211 18.35 30.16 20.93
C LEU A 211 19.35 31.27 21.27
N LEU A 212 18.88 32.52 21.41
CA LEU A 212 19.70 33.64 21.86
C LEU A 212 20.18 33.43 23.31
N LEU A 213 19.30 32.95 24.18
CA LEU A 213 19.66 32.61 25.56
C LEU A 213 20.74 31.53 25.61
N VAL A 214 20.57 30.44 24.86
CA VAL A 214 21.58 29.38 24.78
C VAL A 214 22.91 29.92 24.27
N LYS A 215 22.88 30.77 23.24
CA LYS A 215 24.09 31.40 22.69
C LYS A 215 24.78 32.30 23.73
N SER A 216 24.05 33.13 24.46
CA SER A 216 24.63 34.00 25.49
C SER A 216 25.24 33.17 26.62
N SER A 217 24.53 32.17 27.13
CA SER A 217 25.05 31.28 28.17
C SER A 217 26.32 30.52 27.73
N MET A 218 26.39 30.09 26.47
CA MET A 218 27.60 29.47 25.92
C MET A 218 28.77 30.44 25.80
N LEU A 219 28.53 31.70 25.44
CA LEU A 219 29.57 32.73 25.37
C LEU A 219 30.10 33.10 26.76
N GLU A 220 29.20 33.23 27.74
CA GLU A 220 29.56 33.42 29.15
C GLU A 220 30.41 32.26 29.67
N MET A 221 29.99 31.02 29.40
CA MET A 221 30.77 29.84 29.78
C MET A 221 32.14 29.82 29.08
N ARG A 222 32.26 30.27 27.83
CA ARG A 222 33.56 30.36 27.14
C ARG A 222 34.48 31.40 27.78
N ALA A 223 33.95 32.56 28.14
CA ALA A 223 34.70 33.69 28.72
C ALA A 223 35.04 33.54 30.21
N ALA A 224 34.36 32.64 30.94
CA ALA A 224 34.54 32.46 32.38
C ALA A 224 35.89 31.82 32.78
N SER A 225 36.35 32.13 34.00
CA SER A 225 37.49 31.48 34.66
C SER A 225 37.18 30.00 34.99
N ALA A 226 38.22 29.22 35.33
CA ALA A 226 38.06 27.79 35.62
C ALA A 226 37.11 27.52 36.80
N GLU A 227 37.27 28.24 37.92
CA GLU A 227 36.39 28.13 39.09
C GLU A 227 34.94 28.46 38.76
N LYS A 228 34.71 29.57 38.04
CA LYS A 228 33.37 30.00 37.65
C LYS A 228 32.71 29.02 36.66
N LYS A 229 33.49 28.36 35.80
CA LYS A 229 32.99 27.30 34.91
C LYS A 229 32.49 26.09 35.70
N ASP A 230 33.19 25.72 36.77
CA ASP A 230 32.81 24.58 37.59
C ASP A 230 31.56 24.87 38.42
N GLU A 231 31.44 26.07 38.99
CA GLU A 231 30.21 26.54 39.64
C GLU A 231 29.02 26.52 38.68
N MET A 232 29.16 27.11 37.48
CA MET A 232 28.10 27.13 36.47
C MET A 232 27.68 25.73 36.01
N ARG A 233 28.62 24.76 35.95
CA ARG A 233 28.30 23.36 35.61
C ARG A 233 27.50 22.67 36.71
N ILE A 234 27.87 22.89 37.96
CA ILE A 234 27.16 22.31 39.12
C ILE A 234 25.74 22.87 39.18
N GLU A 235 25.58 24.18 39.01
CA GLU A 235 24.28 24.85 38.99
C GLU A 235 23.40 24.32 37.84
N ALA A 236 23.93 24.25 36.62
CA ALA A 236 23.20 23.71 35.47
C ALA A 236 22.82 22.23 35.64
N ALA A 237 23.68 21.42 36.27
CA ALA A 237 23.39 20.02 36.55
C ALA A 237 22.24 19.87 37.57
N ASN A 238 22.22 20.71 38.59
CA ASN A 238 21.14 20.75 39.59
C ASN A 238 19.81 21.18 38.96
N GLU A 239 19.82 22.25 38.15
CA GLU A 239 18.62 22.72 37.45
C GLU A 239 18.04 21.63 36.52
N LEU A 240 18.91 20.91 35.81
CA LEU A 240 18.50 19.81 34.94
C LEU A 240 17.92 18.63 35.73
N ALA A 241 18.50 18.32 36.89
CA ALA A 241 18.00 17.28 37.79
C ALA A 241 16.60 17.62 38.33
N ASP A 242 16.38 18.86 38.78
CA ASP A 242 15.09 19.34 39.25
C ASP A 242 14.03 19.32 38.16
N ARG A 243 14.40 19.76 36.95
CA ARG A 243 13.50 19.74 35.79
C ARG A 243 13.13 18.32 35.37
N ARG A 244 14.09 17.39 35.40
CA ARG A 244 13.84 15.96 35.17
C ARG A 244 12.88 15.39 36.22
N ALA A 245 13.05 15.72 37.50
CA ALA A 245 12.17 15.27 38.57
C ALA A 245 10.73 15.82 38.44
N LEU A 246 10.58 17.03 37.93
CA LEU A 246 9.26 17.62 37.62
C LEU A 246 8.57 16.89 36.46
N LEU A 247 9.29 16.67 35.35
CA LEU A 247 8.74 15.99 34.16
C LEU A 247 8.31 14.55 34.47
N ILE A 248 9.08 13.83 35.29
CA ILE A 248 8.72 12.48 35.74
C ILE A 248 7.42 12.50 36.56
N ARG A 249 7.21 13.52 37.41
CA ARG A 249 5.95 13.67 38.15
C ARG A 249 4.77 13.92 37.22
N GLN A 250 4.92 14.85 36.27
CA GLN A 250 3.88 15.16 35.28
C GLN A 250 3.52 13.95 34.41
N ALA A 251 4.50 13.15 34.00
CA ALA A 251 4.25 11.92 33.23
C ALA A 251 3.41 10.91 34.02
N LYS A 252 3.74 10.68 35.31
CA LYS A 252 2.95 9.79 36.19
C LYS A 252 1.53 10.29 36.43
N GLU A 253 1.34 11.60 36.54
CA GLU A 253 0.00 12.20 36.67
C GLU A 253 -0.84 12.06 35.40
N LEU A 254 -0.22 12.07 34.22
CA LEU A 254 -0.91 11.81 32.94
C LEU A 254 -1.27 10.34 32.76
N GLU A 255 -0.35 9.42 33.11
CA GLU A 255 -0.61 7.97 33.07
C GLU A 255 -1.73 7.54 34.01
N SER A 256 -1.92 8.23 35.13
CA SER A 256 -3.01 7.94 36.08
C SER A 256 -4.37 8.54 35.69
N ARG A 257 -4.42 9.40 34.65
CA ARG A 257 -5.64 10.02 34.13
C ARG A 257 -6.16 9.39 32.84
N ALA A 258 -5.37 8.53 32.19
CA ALA A 258 -5.74 7.73 31.03
C ALA A 258 -6.37 6.40 31.47
#